data_AF-A0A143ZLQ2-F1
#
_entry.id   AF-A0A143ZLQ2-F1
#
_cell.length_a   1.000
_cell.length_b   1.000
_cell.length_c   1.000
_cell.angle_alpha   90.00
_cell.angle_beta   90.00
_cell.angle_gamma   90.00
#
_symmetry.space_group_name_H-M   'P 1'
#
loop_
_entity.id
_entity.type
_entity.pdbx_description
1 polymer ?
#
loop_
_entity_poly.entity_id
_entity_poly.type
_entity_poly.pdbx_seq_one_letter_code
_entity_poly.pdbx_strand_id
1 'polypeptide(L)'
;MRLPYNWDGYGGTAIGFGLATFVMKMLGSACPHGTRAPAIVPAGNGDVQVEWHTFEYDIELHVEAPFRVHACRVHNGEIEERLLTNEFSLVANWLREMEAAIAARTTAA
;
A
#
# COMPACT_ATOMS: atom_id res chain seq x y z
N MET A 1 -15.30 -11.53 3.94
CA MET A 1 -15.79 -10.15 3.76
C MET A 1 -15.83 -9.86 2.27
N ARG A 2 -16.90 -9.25 1.74
CA ARG A 2 -17.05 -8.90 0.32
C ARG A 2 -17.43 -7.42 0.27
N LEU A 3 -16.64 -6.59 -0.41
CA LEU A 3 -16.97 -5.17 -0.57
C LEU A 3 -18.13 -5.03 -1.58
N PRO A 4 -19.02 -4.04 -1.41
CA PRO A 4 -20.14 -3.84 -2.32
C PRO A 4 -19.67 -3.31 -3.68
N TYR A 5 -20.51 -3.45 -4.70
CA TYR A 5 -20.39 -2.70 -5.94
C TYR A 5 -20.46 -1.19 -5.66
N ASN A 6 -19.77 -0.36 -6.46
CA ASN A 6 -19.74 1.10 -6.29
C ASN A 6 -19.17 1.56 -4.93
N TRP A 7 -18.27 0.77 -4.34
CA TRP A 7 -17.61 1.15 -3.09
C TRP A 7 -16.61 2.30 -3.25
N ASP A 8 -16.27 2.63 -4.49
CA ASP A 8 -15.48 3.79 -4.89
C ASP A 8 -16.32 5.07 -5.03
N GLY A 9 -17.65 4.97 -5.03
CA GLY A 9 -18.56 6.08 -5.29
C GLY A 9 -18.71 6.48 -6.77
N TYR A 10 -18.03 5.79 -7.69
CA TYR A 10 -17.98 6.10 -9.13
C TYR A 10 -18.39 4.93 -10.04
N GLY A 11 -19.07 3.93 -9.49
CA GLY A 11 -19.60 2.77 -10.21
C GLY A 11 -18.59 1.62 -10.34
N GLY A 12 -17.55 1.62 -9.51
CA GLY A 12 -16.46 0.67 -9.56
C GLY A 12 -16.87 -0.76 -9.26
N THR A 13 -16.12 -1.69 -9.85
CA THR A 13 -16.34 -3.12 -9.68
C THR A 13 -15.99 -3.54 -8.25
N ALA A 14 -16.79 -4.44 -7.68
CA ALA A 14 -16.50 -5.01 -6.37
C ALA A 14 -15.19 -5.82 -6.40
N ILE A 15 -14.35 -5.68 -5.38
CA ILE A 15 -13.14 -6.49 -5.26
C ILE A 15 -13.48 -7.99 -5.19
N GLY A 16 -12.72 -8.80 -5.92
CA GLY A 16 -12.79 -10.25 -5.82
C GLY A 16 -12.30 -10.75 -4.45
N PHE A 17 -12.94 -11.78 -3.89
CA PHE A 17 -12.53 -12.37 -2.60
C PHE A 17 -11.08 -12.89 -2.60
N GLY A 18 -10.61 -13.44 -3.73
CA GLY A 18 -9.24 -13.89 -3.90
C GLY A 18 -8.23 -12.75 -3.81
N LEU A 19 -8.54 -11.62 -4.46
CA LEU A 19 -7.71 -10.41 -4.40
C LEU A 19 -7.71 -9.81 -2.99
N ALA A 20 -8.88 -9.74 -2.33
CA ALA A 20 -8.97 -9.29 -0.93
C ALA A 20 -8.10 -10.15 0.01
N THR A 21 -8.17 -11.47 -0.16
CA THR A 21 -7.36 -12.41 0.65
C THR A 21 -5.88 -12.26 0.36
N PHE A 22 -5.50 -12.05 -0.90
CA PHE A 22 -4.13 -11.78 -1.30
C PHE A 22 -3.61 -10.49 -0.65
N VAL A 23 -4.36 -9.38 -0.74
CA VAL A 23 -3.99 -8.09 -0.13
C VAL A 23 -3.75 -8.25 1.37
N MET A 24 -4.62 -8.95 2.09
CA MET A 24 -4.42 -9.19 3.53
C MET A 24 -3.13 -9.97 3.84
N LYS A 25 -2.81 -10.99 3.04
CA LYS A 25 -1.56 -11.77 3.21
C LYS A 25 -0.32 -10.96 2.83
N MET A 26 -0.41 -10.19 1.74
CA MET A 26 0.63 -9.26 1.30
C MET A 26 0.94 -8.26 2.42
N LEU A 27 -0.07 -7.61 2.99
CA LEU A 27 0.08 -6.69 4.11
C LEU A 27 0.74 -7.34 5.32
N GLY A 28 0.36 -8.57 5.66
CA GLY A 28 1.00 -9.32 6.76
C GLY A 28 2.48 -9.63 6.53
N SER A 29 2.94 -9.64 5.28
CA SER A 29 4.35 -9.81 4.91
C SER A 29 5.07 -8.45 4.79
N ALA A 30 4.40 -7.46 4.21
CA ALA A 30 4.96 -6.16 3.86
C ALA A 30 5.06 -5.21 5.06
N CYS A 31 4.18 -5.32 6.07
CA CYS A 31 4.09 -4.40 7.20
C CYS A 31 4.84 -4.94 8.42
N PRO A 32 6.00 -4.36 8.79
CA PRO A 32 6.65 -4.66 10.05
C PRO A 32 5.72 -4.36 11.24
N HIS A 33 5.93 -5.05 12.36
CA HIS A 33 5.17 -4.79 13.56
C HIS A 33 5.37 -3.34 14.03
N GLY A 34 4.27 -2.63 14.27
CA GLY A 34 4.29 -1.25 14.77
C GLY A 34 4.34 -0.18 13.68
N THR A 35 4.38 -0.52 12.40
CA THR A 35 4.17 0.48 11.33
C THR A 35 2.73 0.95 11.32
N ARG A 36 2.52 2.20 10.94
CA ARG A 36 1.18 2.75 10.75
C ARG A 36 0.38 1.94 9.73
N ALA A 37 -0.92 1.83 9.98
CA ALA A 37 -1.83 1.16 9.06
C ALA A 37 -1.95 1.96 7.76
N PRO A 38 -1.99 1.28 6.59
CA PRO A 38 -2.26 1.95 5.33
C PRO A 38 -3.72 2.41 5.22
N ALA A 39 -3.96 3.35 4.32
CA ALA A 39 -5.27 3.52 3.72
C ALA A 39 -5.48 2.44 2.64
N ILE A 40 -6.71 1.93 2.55
CA ILE A 40 -7.14 1.01 1.50
C ILE A 40 -8.07 1.78 0.58
N VAL A 41 -7.63 2.00 -0.66
CA VAL A 41 -8.30 2.86 -1.64
C VAL A 41 -8.85 2.02 -2.78
N PRO A 42 -10.11 2.26 -3.20
CA PRO A 42 -10.68 1.61 -4.35
C PRO A 42 -10.03 2.01 -5.67
N ALA A 43 -9.94 1.03 -6.58
CA ALA A 43 -9.83 1.30 -8.01
C ALA A 43 -11.13 0.91 -8.74
N GLY A 44 -11.40 1.58 -9.87
CA GLY A 44 -12.67 1.41 -10.60
C GLY A 44 -12.88 0.03 -11.24
N ASN A 45 -11.81 -0.71 -11.51
CA ASN A 45 -11.82 -2.03 -12.16
C ASN A 45 -11.81 -3.21 -11.19
N GLY A 46 -12.02 -2.98 -9.88
CA GLY A 46 -11.98 -4.03 -8.86
C GLY A 46 -10.57 -4.33 -8.33
N ASP A 47 -9.58 -3.55 -8.75
CA ASP A 47 -8.25 -3.51 -8.13
C ASP A 47 -8.31 -2.78 -6.78
N VAL A 48 -7.20 -2.81 -6.05
CA VAL A 48 -7.05 -2.09 -4.79
C VAL A 48 -5.73 -1.37 -4.75
N GLN A 49 -5.76 -0.14 -4.27
CA GLN A 49 -4.57 0.59 -3.86
C GLN A 49 -4.42 0.53 -2.34
N VAL A 50 -3.21 0.26 -1.89
CA VAL A 50 -2.79 0.34 -0.49
C VAL A 50 -1.79 1.45 -0.39
N GLU A 51 -2.01 2.44 0.48
CA GLU A 51 -1.13 3.61 0.52
C GLU A 51 -0.81 4.10 1.93
N TRP A 52 0.38 4.66 2.06
CA TRP A 52 0.85 5.42 3.20
C TRP A 52 1.29 6.79 2.71
N HIS A 53 0.64 7.83 3.22
CA HIS A 53 0.94 9.21 2.90
C HIS A 53 1.42 9.93 4.15
N THR A 54 2.61 10.54 4.08
CA THR A 54 3.21 11.33 5.15
C THR A 54 3.84 12.59 4.54
N PHE A 55 4.31 13.51 5.37
CA PHE A 55 4.94 14.74 4.88
C PHE A 55 6.18 14.49 3.98
N GLU A 56 6.94 13.42 4.22
CA GLU A 56 8.22 13.15 3.53
C GLU A 56 8.17 11.93 2.62
N TYR A 57 7.12 11.12 2.72
CA TYR A 57 7.00 9.85 2.02
C TYR A 57 5.59 9.63 1.50
N ASP A 58 5.53 9.15 0.26
CA ASP A 58 4.39 8.46 -0.32
C ASP A 58 4.81 7.03 -0.61
N ILE A 59 4.07 6.04 -0.13
CA ILE A 59 4.27 4.64 -0.49
C ILE A 59 2.93 4.12 -0.98
N GLU A 60 2.89 3.62 -2.21
CA GLU A 60 1.68 3.13 -2.85
C GLU A 60 1.90 1.72 -3.40
N LEU A 61 0.93 0.82 -3.18
CA LEU A 61 0.88 -0.50 -3.78
C LEU A 61 -0.45 -0.62 -4.53
N HIS A 62 -0.40 -0.56 -5.86
CA HIS A 62 -1.55 -0.85 -6.71
C HIS A 62 -1.56 -2.35 -7.02
N VAL A 63 -2.54 -3.05 -6.44
CA VAL A 63 -2.74 -4.49 -6.54
C VAL A 63 -3.78 -4.78 -7.61
N GLU A 64 -3.33 -5.04 -8.83
CA GLU A 64 -4.20 -5.35 -9.96
C GLU A 64 -4.69 -6.80 -9.98
N ALA A 65 -3.85 -7.71 -9.50
CA ALA A 65 -4.13 -9.13 -9.39
C ALA A 65 -3.23 -9.74 -8.31
N PRO A 66 -3.54 -10.96 -7.82
CA PRO A 66 -2.59 -11.69 -6.99
C PRO A 66 -1.24 -11.80 -7.72
N PHE A 67 -0.17 -11.43 -7.03
CA PHE A 67 1.19 -11.40 -7.55
C PHE A 67 1.45 -10.44 -8.73
N ARG A 68 0.57 -9.46 -8.94
CA ARG A 68 0.80 -8.33 -9.87
C ARG A 68 0.57 -7.03 -9.11
N VAL A 69 1.62 -6.54 -8.47
CA VAL A 69 1.59 -5.37 -7.59
C VAL A 69 2.56 -4.33 -8.08
N HIS A 70 2.05 -3.18 -8.51
CA HIS A 70 2.89 -2.01 -8.81
C HIS A 70 3.14 -1.26 -7.51
N ALA A 71 4.40 -1.22 -7.08
CA ALA A 71 4.83 -0.53 -5.88
C ALA A 71 5.55 0.76 -6.26
N CYS A 72 5.18 1.87 -5.65
CA CYS A 72 5.80 3.17 -5.81
C CYS A 72 6.20 3.72 -4.44
N ARG A 73 7.38 4.33 -4.35
CA ARG A 73 7.79 5.18 -3.25
C ARG A 73 8.20 6.54 -3.78
N VAL A 74 7.64 7.60 -3.23
CA VAL A 74 8.13 8.98 -3.39
C VAL A 74 8.79 9.41 -2.08
N HIS A 75 10.03 9.92 -2.15
CA HIS A 75 10.71 10.53 -1.02
C HIS A 75 11.58 11.70 -1.49
N ASN A 76 11.39 12.89 -0.93
CA ASN A 76 12.11 14.11 -1.34
C ASN A 76 12.04 14.41 -2.85
N GLY A 77 10.93 14.04 -3.50
CA GLY A 77 10.74 14.19 -4.95
C GLY A 77 11.43 13.12 -5.80
N GLU A 78 12.19 12.20 -5.21
CA GLU A 78 12.69 11.01 -5.89
C GLU A 78 11.60 9.93 -5.92
N ILE A 79 11.41 9.32 -7.09
CA ILE A 79 10.40 8.29 -7.32
C ILE A 79 11.10 6.96 -7.59
N GLU A 80 10.73 5.94 -6.83
CA GLU A 80 11.16 4.56 -7.03
C GLU A 80 9.95 3.65 -7.29
N GLU A 81 9.90 3.04 -8.48
CA GLU A 81 8.83 2.13 -8.88
C GLU A 81 9.34 0.70 -9.09
N ARG A 82 8.54 -0.30 -8.68
CA ARG A 82 8.84 -1.73 -8.88
C ARG A 82 7.57 -2.52 -9.14
N LEU A 83 7.67 -3.51 -10.02
CA LEU A 83 6.67 -4.58 -10.11
C LEU A 83 7.06 -5.70 -9.13
N LEU A 84 6.17 -5.97 -8.17
CA LEU A 84 6.33 -7.00 -7.16
C LEU A 84 5.37 -8.17 -7.44
N THR A 85 5.85 -9.37 -7.13
CA THR A 85 5.08 -10.61 -7.28
C THR A 85 4.82 -11.24 -5.92
N ASN A 86 5.83 -11.86 -5.30
CA ASN A 86 5.71 -12.60 -4.04
C ASN A 86 6.69 -12.14 -2.94
N GLU A 87 7.56 -11.20 -3.26
CA GLU A 87 8.56 -10.64 -2.34
C GLU A 87 8.16 -9.19 -2.03
N PHE A 88 8.01 -8.88 -0.73
CA PHE A 88 7.55 -7.58 -0.26
C PHE A 88 8.47 -6.97 0.81
N SER A 89 9.66 -7.54 1.02
CA SER A 89 10.67 -7.01 1.93
C SER A 89 11.14 -5.61 1.52
N LEU A 90 11.11 -5.28 0.23
CA LEU A 90 11.36 -3.92 -0.26
C LEU A 90 10.39 -2.91 0.36
N VAL A 91 9.09 -3.22 0.35
CA VAL A 91 8.07 -2.38 0.97
C VAL A 91 8.29 -2.27 2.48
N ALA A 92 8.64 -3.39 3.13
CA ALA A 92 8.97 -3.38 4.55
C ALA A 92 10.17 -2.48 4.89
N ASN A 93 11.17 -2.40 4.00
CA ASN A 93 12.30 -1.47 4.16
C ASN A 93 11.84 -0.02 4.02
N TRP A 94 11.09 0.30 2.97
CA TRP A 94 10.54 1.64 2.78
C TRP A 94 9.70 2.11 3.97
N LEU A 95 8.83 1.24 4.52
CA LEU A 95 8.03 1.55 5.70
C LEU A 95 8.88 1.79 6.95
N ARG A 96 9.97 1.04 7.14
CA ARG A 96 10.91 1.28 8.25
C ARG A 96 11.60 2.63 8.14
N GLU A 97 12.05 2.99 6.94
CA GLU A 97 12.68 4.28 6.67
C GLU A 97 11.71 5.43 6.92
N MET A 98 10.47 5.31 6.44
CA MET A 98 9.40 6.27 6.68
C MET A 98 9.13 6.48 8.18
N GLU A 99 8.94 5.40 8.96
CA GLU A 99 8.68 5.53 10.40
C GLU A 99 9.89 6.13 11.15
N ALA A 100 11.12 5.78 10.75
CA ALA A 100 12.32 6.36 11.32
C ALA A 100 12.41 7.87 11.06
N ALA A 101 12.07 8.33 9.85
CA ALA A 101 12.01 9.75 9.52
C ALA A 101 10.95 10.49 10.33
N ILE A 102 9.75 9.92 10.48
CA ILE A 102 8.69 10.49 11.32
C ILE A 102 9.17 10.62 12.78
N ALA A 103 9.80 9.58 13.33
CA ALA A 103 10.29 9.59 14.70
C ALA A 103 11.39 10.65 14.92
N ALA A 104 12.33 10.78 13.97
CA ALA A 104 13.38 11.79 14.00
C ALA A 104 12.80 13.21 13.99
N ARG A 105 11.82 13.48 13.11
CA ARG A 105 11.14 14.78 13.05
C ARG A 105 10.38 15.11 14.32
N THR A 106 9.69 14.12 14.90
CA THR A 106 8.93 14.30 16.15
C THR A 106 9.85 14.61 17.34
N THR A 107 11.08 14.08 17.35
CA THR A 107 12.07 14.33 18.40
C THR A 107 12.74 15.71 18.27
N ALA A 108 12.76 16.26 17.05
CA ALA A 108 13.38 17.56 16.76
C ALA A 108 12.44 18.77 16.91
N ALA A 109 11.14 18.53 17.13
CA ALA A 109 10.10 19.54 17.32
C ALA A 109 9.82 19.81 18.81
#